data_AF-A0A847ARA3-F1
#
_entry.id   AF-A0A847ARA3-F1
#
_cell.length_a   1.000
_cell.length_b   1.000
_cell.length_c   1.000
_cell.angle_alpha   90.00
_cell.angle_beta   90.00
_cell.angle_gamma   90.00
#
_symmetry.space_group_name_H-M   'P 1'
#
loop_
_entity.id
_entity.type
_entity.pdbx_description
1 polymer ?
#
loop_
_entity_poly.entity_id
_entity_poly.type
_entity_poly.pdbx_seq_one_letter_code
_entity_poly.pdbx_strand_id
1 'polypeptide(L)'
;MLKFYFSGHNYEYEARNALRIFDSNIDYEISDIDSFDGTGLSLVSHLHESELIYAKALLYKDNQLLFEFSLNSNDIILEKSGTKKLKKILVMKTIHNVLKSYYNVYPDYGILTGVRVVKILITANRNLKSDEEINYILRNTY
;
A
#
# COMPACT_ATOMS: atom_id res chain seq x y z
N MET A 1 -2.29 -0.58 19.51
CA MET A 1 -1.40 -1.52 18.80
C MET A 1 -2.16 -2.11 17.61
N LEU A 2 -1.61 -2.01 16.39
CA LEU A 2 -2.13 -2.64 15.18
C LEU A 2 -1.39 -3.97 14.93
N LYS A 3 -2.12 -5.05 14.65
CA LYS A 3 -1.50 -6.33 14.27
C LYS A 3 -1.48 -6.48 12.76
N PHE A 4 -0.33 -6.78 12.17
CA PHE A 4 -0.21 -7.14 10.77
C PHE A 4 -0.12 -8.65 10.60
N TYR A 5 -0.82 -9.15 9.59
CA TYR A 5 -0.76 -10.54 9.15
C TYR A 5 -0.48 -10.57 7.66
N PHE A 6 0.54 -11.32 7.25
CA PHE A 6 0.97 -11.37 5.85
C PHE A 6 0.80 -12.77 5.28
N SER A 7 0.23 -12.84 4.08
CA SER A 7 0.02 -14.09 3.35
C SER A 7 0.59 -13.95 1.95
N GLY A 8 1.48 -14.88 1.55
CA GLY A 8 2.15 -14.85 0.26
C GLY A 8 3.25 -13.78 0.12
N HIS A 9 3.61 -13.06 1.19
CA HIS A 9 4.71 -12.10 1.18
C HIS A 9 5.26 -11.78 2.58
N ASN A 10 6.41 -11.08 2.63
CA ASN A 10 7.03 -10.53 3.85
C ASN A 10 7.48 -9.07 3.69
N TYR A 11 6.72 -8.26 2.93
CA TYR A 11 6.97 -6.83 2.70
C TYR A 11 6.66 -5.94 3.92
N GLU A 12 7.30 -6.24 5.06
CA GLU A 12 7.10 -5.53 6.33
C GLU A 12 7.46 -4.03 6.22
N TYR A 13 8.55 -3.73 5.51
CA TYR A 13 9.02 -2.37 5.31
C TYR A 13 7.97 -1.51 4.58
N GLU A 14 7.33 -2.07 3.55
CA GLU A 14 6.26 -1.43 2.79
C GLU A 14 5.01 -1.23 3.65
N ALA A 15 4.59 -2.24 4.41
CA ALA A 15 3.44 -2.16 5.31
C ALA A 15 3.63 -1.09 6.38
N ARG A 16 4.81 -1.06 7.02
CA ARG A 16 5.18 -0.03 8.00
C ARG A 16 5.17 1.36 7.40
N ASN A 17 5.75 1.53 6.21
CA ASN A 17 5.78 2.84 5.57
C ASN A 17 4.38 3.33 5.17
N ALA A 18 3.49 2.43 4.75
CA ALA A 18 2.09 2.78 4.50
C ALA A 18 1.40 3.25 5.79
N LEU A 19 1.66 2.58 6.92
CA LEU A 19 1.11 2.97 8.22
C LEU A 19 1.57 4.34 8.70
N ARG A 20 2.88 4.61 8.58
CA ARG A 20 3.51 5.86 9.06
C ARG A 20 3.01 7.13 8.36
N ILE A 21 2.35 7.00 7.21
CA ILE A 21 1.70 8.13 6.54
C ILE A 21 0.51 8.64 7.35
N PHE A 22 -0.17 7.75 8.07
CA PHE A 22 -1.39 8.07 8.82
C PHE A 22 -1.12 8.23 10.31
N ASP A 23 -0.28 7.37 10.87
CA ASP A 23 0.09 7.43 12.28
C ASP A 23 1.56 7.01 12.45
N SER A 24 2.41 7.96 12.83
CA SER A 24 3.84 7.72 13.02
C SER A 24 4.16 7.11 14.39
N ASN A 25 3.22 7.14 15.32
CA ASN A 25 3.42 6.81 16.74
C ASN A 25 2.70 5.51 17.14
N ILE A 26 1.87 4.94 16.25
CA ILE A 26 1.19 3.68 16.50
C ILE A 26 2.17 2.51 16.67
N ASP A 27 2.06 1.82 17.79
CA ASP A 27 2.70 0.52 17.97
C ASP A 27 2.07 -0.50 17.03
N TYR A 28 2.90 -1.33 16.41
CA TYR A 28 2.43 -2.44 15.59
C TYR A 28 3.23 -3.70 15.88
N GLU A 29 2.58 -4.84 15.68
CA GLU A 29 3.22 -6.16 15.68
C GLU A 29 2.98 -6.86 14.34
N ILE A 30 3.87 -7.77 13.98
CA ILE A 30 3.72 -8.63 12.81
C ILE A 30 3.59 -10.05 13.35
N SER A 31 2.51 -10.71 12.98
CA SER A 31 2.16 -12.05 13.44
C SER A 31 1.99 -12.98 12.24
N ASP A 32 2.15 -14.27 12.50
CA ASP A 32 1.89 -15.29 11.49
C ASP A 32 0.41 -15.29 11.10
N ILE A 33 0.10 -15.41 9.81
CA ILE A 33 -1.28 -15.48 9.32
C ILE A 33 -2.06 -16.63 9.96
N ASP A 34 -1.39 -17.74 10.27
CA ASP A 34 -2.01 -18.90 10.92
C ASP A 34 -2.42 -18.62 12.38
N SER A 35 -1.89 -17.53 12.96
CA SER A 35 -2.25 -17.03 14.30
C SER A 35 -3.33 -15.95 14.29
N PHE A 36 -3.96 -15.69 13.13
CA PHE A 36 -5.02 -14.70 13.03
C PHE A 36 -6.22 -15.07 13.91
N ASP A 37 -6.47 -14.26 14.95
CA ASP A 37 -7.56 -14.42 15.90
C ASP A 37 -8.64 -13.33 15.75
N GLY A 38 -8.39 -12.34 14.90
CA GLY A 38 -9.28 -11.19 14.69
C GLY A 38 -9.39 -10.24 15.89
N THR A 39 -8.62 -10.43 16.97
CA THR A 39 -8.77 -9.62 18.19
C THR A 39 -8.07 -8.27 18.06
N GLY A 40 -8.70 -7.20 18.54
CA GLY A 40 -8.16 -5.85 18.44
C GLY A 40 -8.23 -5.31 17.01
N LEU A 41 -7.30 -4.41 16.67
CA LEU A 41 -7.20 -3.85 15.32
C LEU A 41 -6.17 -4.67 14.53
N SER A 42 -6.62 -5.29 13.44
CA SER A 42 -5.83 -6.27 12.69
C SER A 42 -5.90 -6.00 11.19
N LEU A 43 -4.74 -5.90 10.52
CA LEU A 43 -4.64 -5.73 9.08
C LEU A 43 -4.05 -6.99 8.45
N VAL A 44 -4.83 -7.63 7.60
CA VAL A 44 -4.41 -8.79 6.82
C VAL A 44 -4.05 -8.35 5.41
N SER A 45 -2.83 -8.63 4.96
CA SER A 45 -2.36 -8.34 3.61
C SER A 45 -2.01 -9.64 2.87
N HIS A 46 -2.63 -9.82 1.72
CA HIS A 46 -2.42 -10.95 0.83
C HIS A 46 -1.73 -10.50 -0.45
N LEU A 47 -0.81 -11.32 -0.93
CA LEU A 47 -0.25 -11.24 -2.26
C LEU A 47 -0.31 -12.61 -2.91
N HIS A 48 -0.92 -12.67 -4.09
CA HIS A 48 -1.04 -13.89 -4.88
C HIS A 48 -0.33 -13.71 -6.21
N GLU A 49 0.40 -14.76 -6.61
CA GLU A 49 1.14 -14.82 -7.85
C GLU A 49 0.61 -15.98 -8.68
N SER A 50 -0.16 -15.65 -9.72
CA SER A 50 -0.57 -16.59 -10.76
C SER A 50 -0.14 -16.03 -12.13
N GLU A 51 -0.97 -16.19 -13.16
CA GLU A 51 -0.79 -15.48 -14.44
C GLU A 51 -0.83 -13.95 -14.26
N LEU A 52 -1.55 -13.47 -13.25
CA LEU A 52 -1.65 -12.07 -12.86
C LEU A 52 -1.26 -11.90 -11.39
N ILE A 53 -0.48 -10.88 -11.07
CA ILE A 53 -0.13 -10.59 -9.67
C ILE A 53 -1.27 -9.77 -9.05
N TYR A 54 -1.77 -10.22 -7.93
CA TYR A 54 -2.91 -9.64 -7.23
C TYR A 54 -2.58 -9.41 -5.76
N ALA A 55 -3.00 -8.27 -5.21
CA ALA A 55 -2.88 -7.97 -3.79
C ALA A 55 -4.24 -7.57 -3.20
N LYS A 56 -4.47 -7.93 -1.93
CA LYS A 56 -5.65 -7.55 -1.16
C LYS A 56 -5.22 -7.16 0.26
N ALA A 57 -5.81 -6.10 0.80
CA ALA A 57 -5.71 -5.76 2.21
C ALA A 57 -7.11 -5.75 2.84
N LEU A 58 -7.20 -6.23 4.07
CA LEU A 58 -8.42 -6.27 4.88
C LEU A 58 -8.10 -5.72 6.27
N LEU A 59 -8.91 -4.79 6.77
CA LEU A 59 -8.79 -4.28 8.14
C LEU A 59 -9.98 -4.74 8.96
N TYR A 60 -9.66 -5.40 10.06
CA TYR A 60 -10.60 -5.91 11.03
C TYR A 60 -10.49 -5.14 12.33
N LYS A 61 -11.63 -5.02 13.02
CA LYS A 61 -11.70 -4.61 14.42
C LYS A 61 -12.56 -5.61 15.17
N ASP A 62 -11.95 -6.34 16.09
CA ASP A 62 -12.63 -7.33 16.93
C ASP A 62 -13.48 -8.32 16.09
N ASN A 63 -12.82 -8.92 15.11
CA ASN A 63 -13.32 -9.88 14.12
C ASN A 63 -14.36 -9.33 13.12
N GLN A 64 -14.70 -8.05 13.21
CA GLN A 64 -15.53 -7.38 12.23
C GLN A 64 -14.67 -6.76 11.12
N LEU A 65 -14.95 -7.13 9.87
CA LEU A 65 -14.33 -6.47 8.71
C LEU A 65 -14.83 -5.02 8.63
N LEU A 66 -13.92 -4.07 8.72
CA LEU A 66 -14.22 -2.65 8.58
C LEU A 66 -14.07 -2.17 7.13
N PHE A 67 -12.92 -2.50 6.52
CA PHE A 67 -12.58 -2.06 5.17
C PHE A 67 -11.79 -3.13 4.43
N GLU A 68 -11.96 -3.18 3.11
CA GLU A 68 -11.15 -4.01 2.22
C GLU A 68 -10.76 -3.23 0.96
N PHE A 69 -9.63 -3.59 0.38
CA PHE A 69 -9.20 -3.05 -0.89
C PHE A 69 -8.33 -4.04 -1.66
N SER A 70 -8.49 -4.10 -2.97
CA SER A 70 -7.78 -5.04 -3.83
C SER A 70 -7.35 -4.40 -5.14
N LEU A 71 -6.19 -4.82 -5.64
CA LEU A 71 -5.63 -4.39 -6.93
C LEU A 71 -4.86 -5.54 -7.58
N ASN A 72 -4.70 -5.47 -8.89
CA ASN A 72 -3.85 -6.35 -9.67
C ASN A 72 -2.77 -5.57 -10.44
N SER A 73 -1.85 -6.30 -11.05
CA SER A 73 -0.71 -5.75 -11.79
C SER A 73 -1.06 -4.82 -12.95
N ASN A 74 -2.26 -4.96 -13.53
CA ASN A 74 -2.72 -4.10 -14.62
C ASN A 74 -3.14 -2.71 -14.11
N ASP A 75 -3.61 -2.61 -12.86
CA ASP A 75 -4.07 -1.36 -12.23
C ASP A 75 -2.92 -0.40 -11.89
N ILE A 76 -1.69 -0.91 -11.87
CA ILE A 76 -0.49 -0.08 -11.70
C ILE A 76 -0.14 0.52 -13.05
N ILE A 77 0.17 1.82 -13.12
CA ILE A 77 0.45 2.50 -14.40
C ILE A 77 1.97 2.65 -14.63
N LEU A 78 2.73 2.97 -13.58
CA LEU A 78 4.19 3.17 -13.64
C LEU A 78 4.97 2.21 -12.75
N GLU A 79 6.29 2.20 -12.93
CA GLU A 79 7.24 1.39 -12.14
C GLU A 79 7.02 -0.13 -12.22
N LYS A 80 6.40 -0.61 -13.31
CA LYS A 80 6.28 -2.04 -13.67
C LYS A 80 7.60 -2.71 -14.05
N SER A 81 8.70 -1.97 -14.12
CA SER A 81 9.97 -2.41 -14.70
C SER A 81 10.64 -3.59 -13.97
N GLY A 82 10.10 -4.05 -12.84
CA GLY A 82 10.45 -5.33 -12.25
C GLY A 82 9.37 -5.89 -11.35
N THR A 83 9.17 -7.21 -11.42
CA THR A 83 8.14 -7.96 -10.67
C THR A 83 8.24 -7.72 -9.16
N LYS A 84 9.44 -7.66 -8.60
CA LYS A 84 9.66 -7.36 -7.17
C LYS A 84 9.17 -5.97 -6.78
N LYS A 85 9.39 -4.98 -7.64
CA LYS A 85 8.96 -3.59 -7.40
C LYS A 85 7.45 -3.47 -7.52
N LEU A 86 6.87 -4.12 -8.52
CA LEU A 86 5.43 -4.21 -8.72
C LEU A 86 4.70 -4.79 -7.49
N LYS A 87 5.17 -5.94 -6.97
CA LYS A 87 4.62 -6.56 -5.75
C LYS A 87 4.63 -5.62 -4.55
N LYS A 88 5.75 -4.92 -4.33
CA LYS A 88 5.88 -3.92 -3.25
C LYS A 88 4.87 -2.79 -3.39
N ILE A 89 4.69 -2.27 -4.61
CA ILE A 89 3.71 -1.19 -4.89
C ILE A 89 2.30 -1.69 -4.62
N LEU A 90 1.94 -2.89 -5.10
CA LEU A 90 0.62 -3.48 -4.89
C LEU A 90 0.29 -3.61 -3.40
N VAL A 91 1.17 -4.23 -2.61
CA VAL A 91 1.00 -4.38 -1.16
C VAL A 91 0.90 -3.02 -0.47
N MET A 92 1.80 -2.09 -0.78
CA MET A 92 1.78 -0.77 -0.15
C MET A 92 0.49 0.00 -0.47
N LYS A 93 -0.01 -0.09 -1.71
CA LYS A 93 -1.20 0.63 -2.17
C LYS A 93 -2.49 0.04 -1.60
N THR A 94 -2.60 -1.29 -1.47
CA THR A 94 -3.78 -1.91 -0.85
C THR A 94 -3.86 -1.58 0.64
N ILE A 95 -2.75 -1.70 1.37
CA ILE A 95 -2.67 -1.30 2.79
C ILE A 95 -3.03 0.18 2.94
N HIS A 96 -2.43 1.06 2.14
CA HIS A 96 -2.70 2.49 2.20
C HIS A 96 -4.17 2.82 1.99
N ASN A 97 -4.87 2.21 1.02
CA ASN A 97 -6.28 2.53 0.77
C ASN A 97 -7.22 2.09 1.91
N VAL A 98 -6.90 0.97 2.54
CA VAL A 98 -7.63 0.51 3.73
C VAL A 98 -7.41 1.45 4.92
N LEU A 99 -6.16 1.86 5.16
CA LEU A 99 -5.82 2.81 6.23
C LEU A 99 -6.39 4.21 5.96
N LYS A 100 -6.35 4.67 4.70
CA LYS A 100 -6.97 5.92 4.25
C LYS A 100 -8.45 5.98 4.63
N SER A 101 -9.16 4.88 4.39
CA SER A 101 -10.58 4.75 4.74
C SER A 101 -10.81 4.74 6.25
N TYR A 102 -9.93 4.06 7.01
CA TYR A 102 -10.01 3.98 8.46
C TYR A 102 -9.72 5.31 9.18
N TYR A 103 -8.64 5.99 8.81
CA TYR A 103 -8.25 7.28 9.40
C TYR A 103 -9.06 8.46 8.85
N ASN A 104 -9.77 8.27 7.73
CA ASN A 104 -10.47 9.33 7.01
C ASN A 104 -9.54 10.51 6.65
N VAL A 105 -8.31 10.20 6.26
CA VAL A 105 -7.27 11.15 5.85
C VAL A 105 -6.90 10.89 4.40
N TYR A 106 -6.70 11.95 3.61
CA TYR A 106 -6.39 11.87 2.18
C TYR A 106 -5.01 12.50 1.92
N PRO A 107 -3.90 11.73 1.97
CA PRO A 107 -2.57 12.26 1.74
C PRO A 107 -2.42 12.84 0.33
N ASP A 108 -1.81 14.01 0.20
CA ASP A 108 -1.69 14.75 -1.08
C ASP A 108 -0.98 13.95 -2.20
N TYR A 109 -0.10 13.03 -1.82
CA TYR A 109 0.69 12.19 -2.74
C TYR A 109 0.52 10.68 -2.49
N GLY A 110 -0.58 10.29 -1.84
CA GLY A 110 -0.88 8.89 -1.51
C GLY A 110 0.27 8.20 -0.77
N ILE A 111 0.80 7.12 -1.36
CA ILE A 111 1.92 6.35 -0.79
C ILE A 111 3.32 6.97 -0.96
N LEU A 112 3.45 8.11 -1.65
CA LEU A 112 4.75 8.74 -1.87
C LEU A 112 5.22 9.49 -0.62
N THR A 113 6.44 9.16 -0.18
CA THR A 113 7.10 9.82 0.93
C THR A 113 8.53 10.24 0.57
N GLY A 114 8.99 11.34 1.16
CA GLY A 114 10.36 11.85 1.06
C GLY A 114 10.83 12.14 -0.38
N VAL A 115 12.07 11.77 -0.69
CA VAL A 115 12.73 12.08 -1.98
C VAL A 115 12.09 11.41 -3.20
N ARG A 116 11.12 10.49 -3.03
CA ARG A 116 10.48 9.80 -4.16
C ARG A 116 9.65 10.75 -5.03
N VAL A 117 8.90 11.68 -4.42
CA VAL A 117 8.15 12.71 -5.18
C VAL A 117 9.11 13.48 -6.08
N VAL A 118 10.23 13.92 -5.52
CA VAL A 118 11.27 14.66 -6.26
C VAL A 118 11.88 13.82 -7.39
N LYS A 119 12.17 12.53 -7.17
CA LYS A 119 12.69 11.63 -8.22
C LYS A 119 11.69 11.41 -9.36
N ILE A 120 10.40 11.30 -9.04
CA ILE A 120 9.34 11.18 -10.04
C ILE A 120 9.25 12.47 -10.85
N LEU A 121 9.24 13.64 -10.19
CA LEU A 121 9.25 14.94 -10.86
C LEU A 121 10.44 15.09 -11.81
N ILE A 122 11.67 14.77 -11.35
CA ILE A 122 12.87 14.81 -12.20
C ILE A 122 12.75 13.87 -13.40
N THR A 123 12.23 12.66 -13.19
CA THR A 123 12.08 11.65 -14.25
C THR A 123 11.01 12.07 -15.26
N ALA A 124 9.87 12.57 -14.80
CA ALA A 124 8.80 13.02 -15.67
C ALA A 124 9.21 14.25 -16.50
N ASN A 125 9.93 15.19 -15.89
CA ASN A 125 10.48 16.35 -16.58
C ASN A 125 11.50 15.94 -17.66
N ARG A 126 12.39 14.97 -17.38
CA ARG A 126 13.30 14.39 -18.38
C ARG A 126 12.59 13.72 -19.56
N ASN A 127 11.36 13.25 -19.36
CA ASN A 127 10.52 12.62 -20.38
C ASN A 127 9.49 13.59 -20.97
N LEU A 128 9.65 14.91 -20.76
CA LEU A 128 8.79 15.96 -21.31
C LEU A 128 7.30 15.78 -20.99
N LYS A 129 6.98 15.25 -19.81
CA LYS A 129 5.60 15.13 -19.31
C LYS A 129 5.05 16.50 -18.91
N SER A 130 3.79 16.76 -19.24
CA SER A 130 3.10 17.98 -18.81
C SER A 130 2.82 17.95 -17.30
N ASP A 131 2.58 19.12 -16.70
CA ASP A 131 2.21 19.22 -15.28
C ASP A 131 0.90 18.46 -14.99
N GLU A 132 -0.02 18.39 -15.95
CA GLU A 132 -1.26 17.62 -15.85
C GLU A 132 -0.98 16.11 -15.83
N GLU A 133 -0.11 15.61 -16.72
CA GLU A 133 0.33 14.21 -16.70
C GLU A 133 1.06 13.87 -15.40
N ILE A 134 1.92 14.77 -14.93
CA ILE A 134 2.66 14.62 -13.66
C ILE A 134 1.69 14.55 -12.48
N ASN A 135 0.74 15.47 -12.40
CA ASN A 135 -0.27 15.48 -11.33
C ASN A 135 -1.15 14.22 -11.39
N TYR A 136 -1.54 13.80 -12.59
CA TYR A 136 -2.27 12.55 -12.77
C TYR A 136 -1.46 11.35 -12.27
N ILE A 137 -0.17 11.30 -12.61
CA ILE A 137 0.75 10.25 -12.15
C ILE A 137 0.86 10.26 -10.62
N LEU A 138 1.14 11.41 -10.01
CA LEU A 138 1.36 11.53 -8.57
C LEU A 138 0.10 11.17 -7.77
N ARG A 139 -1.10 11.51 -8.26
CA ARG A 139 -2.37 11.27 -7.55
C ARG A 139 -3.00 9.92 -7.79
N ASN A 140 -2.83 9.34 -8.99
CA ASN A 140 -3.55 8.12 -9.38
C ASN A 140 -2.66 6.89 -9.36
N THR A 141 -1.34 7.05 -9.55
CA THR A 141 -0.41 5.92 -9.46
C THR A 141 -0.14 5.55 -8.00
N TYR A 142 -0.11 6.54 -7.12
CA TYR A 142 0.37 6.41 -5.74
C TYR A 142 -0.69 6.78 -4.72
#